data_AF-A0AA39NR25-F1
#
_entry.id   AF-A0AA39NR25-F1
#
_cell.length_a   1.000
_cell.length_b   1.000
_cell.length_c   1.000
_cell.angle_alpha   90.00
_cell.angle_beta   90.00
_cell.angle_gamma   90.00
#
_symmetry.space_group_name_H-M   'P 1'
#
loop_
_entity.id
_entity.type
_entity.pdbx_description
1 polymer ?
#
loop_
_entity_poly.entity_id
_entity_poly.type
_entity_poly.pdbx_seq_one_letter_code
_entity_poly.pdbx_strand_id
1 'polypeptide(L)'
;IENSLFPTSPREPCIAVSIDLLSLYQSLLEHSGMLNSAFCSALQDFYVSHGFWMLDVKGVPMQEPFRRGFGYATKWYGCVRLALEDEIDSMLSNSCAKIPDSFATLNNIQPLTPTINVDNGSVYSSPAHGKCRCPACFSGTRFGRGFSEGGDVHVAVDCNFNQHHRTSAGDCPHFYDPRYILSKHEVDEAGVRIEIACNAGTKKNYSPKIPDIAVDEDKKSFDAADEKKEKTHGGRYDDTGLAALVCHHDVPLFLANVDTPGEQQKYAVALIDKLASHLPAAASIAVLYDIGCYDIFPPMLTERLVFATSAMHSYGHQWACQLVYNPRLMDGLGLTDGEGVERFWSCLQKLIGITRSSAHRQRIYLLDHQVAFMAKSIREDLGGWIHRKVQEGVEKKGAKAHADLESCGKSVPFLRQQWADQHQTQTSIRLHKSTCLLGKELDAVLTSLQAHADTVESAIQATQTALKSLPMTVSQPNFNLSQLSYIHQQLCNQIDQLYASLNVGQSFPELASLNITFVQTLLLVCDLKMNICKRAIATFFEWDWLDQATGGCEQALGTKLHQQTR
;
A
#
# COMPACT_ATOMS: atom_id res chain seq x y z
N ILE A 1 -39.25 -21.78 -2.14
CA ILE A 1 -38.40 -22.86 -2.69
C ILE A 1 -38.81 -24.15 -2.00
N GLU A 2 -39.69 -24.95 -2.61
CA GLU A 2 -40.38 -26.05 -1.90
C GLU A 2 -39.54 -27.35 -1.78
N ASN A 3 -38.38 -27.44 -2.44
CA ASN A 3 -37.55 -28.66 -2.46
C ASN A 3 -36.05 -28.43 -2.21
N SER A 4 -35.66 -27.29 -1.60
CA SER A 4 -34.24 -26.91 -1.44
C SER A 4 -33.42 -26.87 -2.75
N LEU A 5 -34.08 -26.69 -3.89
CA LEU A 5 -33.48 -26.60 -5.21
C LEU A 5 -33.63 -25.17 -5.77
N PHE A 6 -32.56 -24.65 -6.37
CA PHE A 6 -32.51 -23.34 -6.99
C PHE A 6 -32.37 -23.46 -8.52
N PRO A 7 -33.17 -22.74 -9.31
CA PRO A 7 -33.17 -22.89 -10.77
C PRO A 7 -31.93 -22.29 -11.43
N THR A 8 -31.49 -22.88 -12.54
CA THR A 8 -30.40 -22.33 -13.37
C THR A 8 -30.81 -21.14 -14.24
N SER A 9 -32.12 -20.87 -14.38
CA SER A 9 -32.68 -19.72 -15.10
C SER A 9 -33.95 -19.22 -14.40
N PRO A 10 -34.14 -17.90 -14.27
CA PRO A 10 -35.34 -17.34 -13.64
C PRO A 10 -36.59 -17.40 -14.53
N ARG A 11 -36.43 -17.63 -15.85
CA ARG A 11 -37.54 -17.64 -16.82
C ARG A 11 -37.83 -19.01 -17.40
N GLU A 12 -36.78 -19.77 -17.71
CA GLU A 12 -36.89 -21.07 -18.37
C GLU A 12 -35.93 -22.07 -17.70
N PRO A 13 -36.28 -22.58 -16.51
CA PRO A 13 -35.41 -23.47 -15.75
C PRO A 13 -35.35 -24.87 -16.39
N CYS A 14 -34.19 -25.22 -16.97
CA CYS A 14 -33.96 -26.57 -17.51
C CYS A 14 -33.36 -27.53 -16.47
N ILE A 15 -32.66 -26.99 -15.46
CA ILE A 15 -31.96 -27.72 -14.40
C ILE A 15 -32.17 -26.93 -13.11
N ALA A 16 -32.30 -27.63 -11.98
CA ALA A 16 -32.25 -27.05 -10.65
C ALA A 16 -31.07 -27.65 -9.85
N VAL A 17 -30.44 -26.83 -9.02
CA VAL A 17 -29.23 -27.16 -8.25
C VAL A 17 -29.58 -27.08 -6.77
N SER A 18 -29.08 -28.00 -5.95
CA SER A 18 -29.27 -27.91 -4.49
C SER A 18 -28.73 -26.59 -3.93
N ILE A 19 -29.52 -25.94 -3.08
CA ILE A 19 -29.09 -24.74 -2.35
C ILE A 19 -27.85 -25.04 -1.49
N ASP A 20 -27.78 -26.22 -0.87
CA ASP A 20 -26.63 -26.61 -0.04
C ASP A 20 -25.35 -26.69 -0.88
N LEU A 21 -25.46 -27.19 -2.12
CA LEU A 21 -24.33 -27.24 -3.05
C LEU A 21 -23.89 -25.83 -3.48
N LEU A 22 -24.84 -24.93 -3.74
CA LEU A 22 -24.56 -23.54 -4.06
C LEU A 22 -23.92 -22.80 -2.87
N SER A 23 -24.41 -23.04 -1.66
CA SER A 23 -23.86 -22.49 -0.43
C SER A 23 -22.43 -22.99 -0.19
N LEU A 24 -22.18 -24.30 -0.37
CA LEU A 24 -20.85 -24.88 -0.28
C LEU A 24 -19.90 -24.26 -1.32
N TYR A 25 -20.36 -24.11 -2.57
CA TYR A 25 -19.58 -23.46 -3.62
C TYR A 25 -19.23 -22.01 -3.28
N GLN A 26 -20.17 -21.24 -2.73
CA GLN A 26 -19.91 -19.87 -2.27
C GLN A 26 -18.82 -19.83 -1.20
N SER A 27 -18.90 -20.70 -0.18
CA SER A 27 -17.85 -20.78 0.84
C SER A 27 -16.49 -21.18 0.25
N LEU A 28 -16.47 -22.11 -0.71
CA LEU A 28 -15.23 -22.47 -1.42
C LEU A 28 -14.69 -21.29 -2.23
N LEU A 29 -15.54 -20.51 -2.89
CA LEU A 29 -15.13 -19.29 -3.57
C LEU A 29 -14.54 -18.27 -2.58
N GLU A 30 -15.24 -18.01 -1.47
CA GLU A 30 -14.85 -17.04 -0.43
C GLU A 30 -13.53 -17.41 0.25
N HIS A 31 -13.29 -18.70 0.52
CA HIS A 31 -12.10 -19.18 1.21
C HIS A 31 -10.93 -19.49 0.26
N SER A 32 -11.15 -20.15 -0.87
CA SER A 32 -10.08 -20.64 -1.75
C SER A 32 -10.01 -20.00 -3.14
N GLY A 33 -10.99 -19.16 -3.53
CA GLY A 33 -11.03 -18.61 -4.88
C GLY A 33 -11.33 -19.69 -5.93
N MET A 34 -12.18 -20.66 -5.62
CA MET A 34 -12.44 -21.77 -6.54
C MET A 34 -13.19 -21.32 -7.81
N LEU A 35 -12.54 -21.47 -8.96
CA LEU A 35 -13.11 -21.18 -10.27
C LEU A 35 -14.33 -22.05 -10.59
N ASN A 36 -15.37 -21.43 -11.16
CA ASN A 36 -16.58 -22.13 -11.61
C ASN A 36 -16.25 -23.26 -12.61
N SER A 37 -15.31 -23.03 -13.53
CA SER A 37 -14.87 -24.03 -14.50
C SER A 37 -14.21 -25.24 -13.82
N ALA A 38 -13.31 -25.00 -12.87
CA ALA A 38 -12.63 -26.05 -12.13
C ALA A 38 -13.62 -26.90 -11.32
N PHE A 39 -14.55 -26.25 -10.63
CA PHE A 39 -15.60 -26.93 -9.88
C PHE A 39 -16.52 -27.76 -10.78
N CYS A 40 -16.98 -27.20 -11.89
CA CYS A 40 -17.85 -27.90 -12.83
C CYS A 40 -17.15 -29.08 -13.51
N SER A 41 -15.84 -28.96 -13.80
CA SER A 41 -15.04 -30.07 -14.32
C SER A 41 -14.93 -31.19 -13.29
N ALA A 42 -14.61 -30.86 -12.03
CA ALA A 42 -14.56 -31.85 -10.96
C ALA A 42 -15.92 -32.52 -10.72
N LEU A 43 -17.01 -31.76 -10.81
CA LEU A 43 -18.37 -32.30 -10.73
C LEU A 43 -18.65 -33.28 -11.88
N GLN A 44 -18.22 -32.96 -13.10
CA GLN A 44 -18.35 -33.86 -14.24
C GLN A 44 -17.54 -35.14 -14.06
N ASP A 45 -16.26 -35.04 -13.64
CA ASP A 45 -15.41 -36.20 -13.38
C ASP A 45 -16.03 -37.09 -12.28
N PHE A 46 -16.63 -36.48 -11.26
CA PHE A 46 -17.37 -37.19 -10.22
C PHE A 46 -18.54 -37.99 -10.80
N TYR A 47 -19.41 -37.39 -11.62
CA TYR A 47 -20.52 -38.13 -12.24
C TYR A 47 -20.05 -39.22 -13.21
N VAL A 48 -19.07 -38.92 -14.04
CA VAL A 48 -18.51 -39.85 -15.03
C VAL A 48 -17.87 -41.06 -14.36
N SER A 49 -17.12 -40.87 -13.27
CA SER A 49 -16.52 -41.97 -12.51
C SER A 49 -17.55 -42.91 -11.87
N HIS A 50 -18.78 -42.43 -11.65
CA HIS A 50 -19.91 -43.24 -11.16
C HIS A 50 -20.78 -43.80 -12.30
N GLY A 51 -20.36 -43.66 -13.56
CA GLY A 51 -21.07 -44.18 -14.73
C GLY A 51 -22.19 -43.28 -15.27
N PHE A 52 -22.33 -42.05 -14.75
CA PHE A 52 -23.36 -41.10 -15.18
C PHE A 52 -22.79 -40.12 -16.21
N TRP A 53 -23.18 -40.28 -17.47
CA TRP A 53 -22.82 -39.38 -18.57
C TRP A 53 -23.97 -38.44 -18.91
N MET A 54 -23.69 -37.13 -18.93
CA MET A 54 -24.64 -36.14 -19.45
C MET A 54 -24.60 -36.13 -20.97
N LEU A 55 -25.72 -36.48 -21.60
CA LEU A 55 -25.84 -36.57 -23.05
C LEU A 55 -26.62 -35.37 -23.60
N ASP A 56 -26.25 -34.93 -24.80
CA ASP A 56 -27.01 -33.94 -25.55
C ASP A 56 -28.28 -34.56 -26.18
N VAL A 57 -29.07 -33.73 -26.88
CA VAL A 57 -30.29 -34.18 -27.58
C VAL A 57 -30.03 -35.23 -28.67
N LYS A 58 -28.77 -35.43 -29.08
CA LYS A 58 -28.33 -36.41 -30.08
C LYS A 58 -27.74 -37.68 -29.44
N GLY A 59 -27.73 -37.77 -28.10
CA GLY A 59 -27.16 -38.90 -27.37
C GLY A 59 -25.63 -38.86 -27.25
N VAL A 60 -24.99 -37.72 -27.53
CA VAL A 60 -23.54 -37.55 -27.48
C VAL A 60 -23.11 -36.96 -26.13
N PRO A 61 -22.04 -37.47 -25.48
CA PRO A 61 -21.52 -36.89 -24.24
C PRO A 61 -21.21 -35.39 -24.38
N MET A 62 -21.78 -34.60 -23.47
CA MET A 62 -21.54 -33.16 -23.40
C MET A 62 -20.16 -32.88 -22.80
N GLN A 63 -19.41 -31.96 -23.40
CA GLN A 63 -18.06 -31.62 -22.94
C GLN A 63 -18.05 -30.83 -21.62
N GLU A 64 -18.94 -29.85 -21.44
CA GLU A 64 -19.06 -29.02 -20.23
C GLU A 64 -20.53 -28.88 -19.80
N PRO A 65 -21.19 -29.96 -19.35
CA PRO A 65 -22.63 -29.98 -19.10
C PRO A 65 -23.08 -29.01 -18.00
N PHE A 66 -22.23 -28.75 -17.00
CA PHE A 66 -22.60 -27.97 -15.82
C PHE A 66 -22.17 -26.49 -15.89
N ARG A 67 -21.13 -26.15 -16.66
CA ARG A 67 -20.42 -24.87 -16.54
C ARG A 67 -21.33 -23.64 -16.64
N ARG A 68 -22.19 -23.60 -17.66
CA ARG A 68 -23.11 -22.47 -17.89
C ARG A 68 -24.27 -22.47 -16.91
N GLY A 69 -24.96 -23.61 -16.77
CA GLY A 69 -26.14 -23.73 -15.91
C GLY A 69 -25.82 -23.45 -14.44
N PHE A 70 -24.77 -24.09 -13.92
CA PHE A 70 -24.30 -23.89 -12.55
C PHE A 70 -23.78 -22.46 -12.34
N GLY A 71 -23.04 -21.90 -13.31
CA GLY A 71 -22.59 -20.52 -13.28
C GLY A 71 -23.73 -19.51 -13.14
N TYR A 72 -24.83 -19.70 -13.88
CA TYR A 72 -26.03 -18.87 -13.73
C TYR A 72 -26.73 -19.08 -12.39
N ALA A 73 -26.90 -20.34 -11.94
CA ALA A 73 -27.51 -20.63 -10.65
C ALA A 73 -26.76 -19.95 -9.50
N THR A 74 -25.43 -20.10 -9.45
CA THR A 74 -24.56 -19.47 -8.45
C THR A 74 -24.67 -17.95 -8.47
N LYS A 75 -24.69 -17.35 -9.66
CA LYS A 75 -24.80 -15.90 -9.83
C LYS A 75 -26.13 -15.38 -9.28
N TRP A 76 -27.26 -15.95 -9.70
CA TRP A 76 -28.58 -15.54 -9.24
C TRP A 76 -28.80 -15.83 -7.76
N TYR A 77 -28.34 -16.99 -7.29
CA TYR A 77 -28.39 -17.34 -5.86
C TYR A 77 -27.62 -16.33 -5.01
N GLY A 78 -26.43 -15.90 -5.46
CA GLY A 78 -25.66 -14.84 -4.82
C GLY A 78 -26.43 -13.51 -4.74
N CYS A 79 -27.02 -13.07 -5.85
CA CYS A 79 -27.84 -11.85 -5.87
C CYS A 79 -29.04 -11.94 -4.90
N VAL A 80 -29.73 -13.08 -4.85
CA VAL A 80 -30.85 -13.29 -3.90
C VAL A 80 -30.38 -13.26 -2.46
N ARG A 81 -29.23 -13.88 -2.16
CA ARG A 81 -28.65 -13.89 -0.81
C ARG A 81 -28.28 -12.47 -0.37
N LEU A 82 -27.66 -11.69 -1.25
CA LEU A 82 -27.30 -10.30 -1.01
C LEU A 82 -28.54 -9.42 -0.77
N ALA A 83 -29.59 -9.58 -1.57
CA ALA A 83 -30.85 -8.86 -1.37
C ALA A 83 -31.53 -9.22 -0.03
N LEU A 84 -31.45 -10.48 0.38
CA LEU A 84 -31.95 -10.92 1.68
C LEU A 84 -31.14 -10.31 2.83
N GLU A 85 -29.82 -10.27 2.71
CA GLU A 85 -28.93 -9.62 3.68
C GLU A 85 -29.27 -8.12 3.82
N ASP A 86 -29.50 -7.41 2.72
CA ASP A 86 -29.90 -5.98 2.74
C ASP A 86 -31.25 -5.77 3.45
N GLU A 87 -32.22 -6.66 3.18
CA GLU A 87 -33.52 -6.59 3.83
C GLU A 87 -33.41 -6.83 5.35
N ILE A 88 -32.59 -7.80 5.76
CA ILE A 88 -32.29 -8.06 7.17
C ILE A 88 -31.62 -6.83 7.82
N ASP A 89 -30.59 -6.27 7.18
CA ASP A 89 -29.87 -5.09 7.69
C ASP A 89 -30.79 -3.87 7.80
N SER A 90 -31.70 -3.69 6.85
CA SER A 90 -32.75 -2.66 6.89
C SER A 90 -33.70 -2.88 8.07
N MET A 91 -34.19 -4.10 8.26
CA MET A 91 -35.06 -4.46 9.40
C MET A 91 -34.37 -4.25 10.75
N LEU A 92 -33.10 -4.65 10.87
CA LEU A 92 -32.29 -4.47 12.08
C LEU A 92 -32.06 -2.98 12.36
N SER A 93 -31.70 -2.20 11.35
CA SER A 93 -31.50 -0.74 11.48
C SER A 93 -32.77 -0.03 11.94
N ASN A 94 -33.91 -0.36 11.33
CA ASN A 94 -35.22 0.16 11.70
C ASN A 94 -35.65 -0.23 13.11
N SER A 95 -35.23 -1.41 13.57
CA SER A 95 -35.50 -1.89 14.93
C SER A 95 -34.62 -1.20 15.96
N CYS A 96 -33.32 -1.06 15.69
CA CYS A 96 -32.39 -0.31 16.55
C CYS A 96 -32.83 1.13 16.75
N ALA A 97 -33.35 1.81 15.71
CA ALA A 97 -33.87 3.17 15.82
C ALA A 97 -35.10 3.31 16.75
N LYS A 98 -35.81 2.20 17.02
CA LYS A 98 -37.01 2.17 17.89
C LYS A 98 -36.70 1.79 19.33
N ILE A 99 -35.51 1.25 19.61
CA ILE A 99 -35.09 0.90 20.96
C ILE A 99 -34.59 2.19 21.63
N PRO A 100 -35.21 2.65 22.73
CA PRO A 100 -34.65 3.76 23.51
C PRO A 100 -33.25 3.37 23.98
N ASP A 101 -32.29 4.30 23.93
CA ASP A 101 -30.92 4.08 24.45
C ASP A 101 -30.94 3.77 25.96
N SER A 102 -31.26 2.53 26.34
CA SER A 102 -31.29 2.05 27.72
C SER A 102 -29.90 1.98 28.36
N PHE A 103 -28.84 2.21 27.56
CA PHE A 103 -27.46 2.35 28.05
C PHE A 103 -27.05 3.81 28.33
N ALA A 104 -27.87 4.82 27.98
CA ALA A 104 -27.60 6.20 28.37
C ALA A 104 -27.62 6.41 29.90
N THR A 105 -28.22 5.47 30.65
CA THR A 105 -28.31 5.48 32.12
C THR A 105 -27.15 4.81 32.86
N LEU A 106 -26.17 4.22 32.16
CA LEU A 106 -24.98 3.58 32.78
C LEU A 106 -23.76 4.52 32.82
N ASN A 107 -23.96 5.82 33.03
CA ASN A 107 -22.91 6.83 33.19
C ASN A 107 -22.12 6.75 34.53
N ASN A 108 -22.11 5.61 35.23
CA ASN A 108 -21.43 5.47 36.53
C ASN A 108 -20.18 4.58 36.52
N ILE A 109 -19.64 4.25 35.35
CA ILE A 109 -18.27 3.71 35.27
C ILE A 109 -17.39 4.82 34.70
N GLN A 110 -16.74 5.58 35.58
CA GLN A 110 -15.69 6.54 35.20
C GLN A 110 -14.58 5.80 34.46
N PRO A 111 -14.28 6.15 33.19
CA PRO A 111 -13.00 5.83 32.59
C PRO A 111 -11.93 6.66 33.32
N LEU A 112 -10.79 6.04 33.64
CA LEU A 112 -9.62 6.62 34.33
C LEU A 112 -8.86 7.69 33.51
N THR A 113 -9.54 8.49 32.67
CA THR A 113 -8.92 9.57 31.89
C THR A 113 -9.45 10.95 32.28
N PRO A 114 -8.61 11.99 32.27
CA PRO A 114 -9.00 13.30 32.79
C PRO A 114 -10.07 13.92 31.89
N THR A 115 -11.18 14.31 32.49
CA THR A 115 -12.24 15.12 31.91
C THR A 115 -11.68 16.43 31.36
N ILE A 116 -11.72 16.60 30.03
CA ILE A 116 -11.70 17.90 29.38
C ILE A 116 -13.13 18.16 28.89
N ASN A 117 -13.77 19.19 29.46
CA ASN A 117 -14.99 19.76 28.93
C ASN A 117 -14.67 20.40 27.57
N VAL A 118 -15.00 19.71 26.48
CA VAL A 118 -15.21 20.34 25.18
C VAL A 118 -16.69 20.17 24.84
N ASP A 119 -17.44 21.21 25.22
CA ASP A 119 -18.84 21.38 24.87
C ASP A 119 -18.90 22.01 23.47
N ASN A 120 -19.54 21.30 22.52
CA ASN A 120 -20.07 21.72 21.20
C ASN A 120 -20.18 20.57 20.17
N GLY A 121 -20.26 19.31 20.58
CA GLY A 121 -20.57 18.21 19.66
C GLY A 121 -22.08 18.10 19.43
N SER A 122 -22.61 18.55 18.29
CA SER A 122 -23.98 18.20 17.89
C SER A 122 -24.15 16.68 17.89
N VAL A 123 -25.24 16.16 18.46
CA VAL A 123 -25.56 14.73 18.44
C VAL A 123 -25.64 14.26 16.98
N TYR A 124 -24.61 13.56 16.51
CA TYR A 124 -24.54 13.07 15.14
C TYR A 124 -25.18 11.68 15.05
N SER A 125 -26.23 11.57 14.25
CA SER A 125 -26.78 10.28 13.84
C SER A 125 -26.04 9.80 12.60
N SER A 126 -25.01 8.97 12.79
CA SER A 126 -24.23 8.43 11.66
C SER A 126 -25.12 7.68 10.64
N PRO A 127 -24.92 7.90 9.32
CA PRO A 127 -25.65 7.21 8.26
C PRO A 127 -25.59 5.70 8.46
N ALA A 128 -26.72 5.01 8.29
CA ALA A 128 -26.82 3.55 8.46
C ALA A 128 -25.71 2.78 7.72
N HIS A 129 -25.33 3.23 6.52
CA HIS A 129 -24.30 2.60 5.69
C HIS A 129 -22.87 2.65 6.27
N GLY A 130 -22.52 3.69 7.05
CA GLY A 130 -21.20 3.83 7.67
C GLY A 130 -21.07 3.02 8.97
N LYS A 131 -22.11 3.05 9.81
CA LYS A 131 -22.19 2.27 11.06
C LYS A 131 -22.02 0.78 10.83
N CYS A 132 -22.57 0.26 9.71
CA CYS A 132 -22.51 -1.16 9.42
C CYS A 132 -21.11 -1.66 9.07
N ARG A 133 -20.20 -0.84 8.52
CA ARG A 133 -18.90 -1.37 8.03
C ARG A 133 -17.88 -1.62 9.13
N CYS A 134 -17.61 -0.63 9.98
CA CYS A 134 -16.69 -0.80 11.11
C CYS A 134 -17.28 -0.11 12.34
N PRO A 135 -17.93 -0.86 13.25
CA PRO A 135 -18.54 -0.26 14.43
C PRO A 135 -17.56 0.52 15.30
N ALA A 136 -16.30 0.05 15.41
CA ALA A 136 -15.26 0.72 16.18
C ALA A 136 -14.85 2.09 15.61
N CYS A 137 -14.91 2.29 14.29
CA CYS A 137 -14.62 3.58 13.67
C CYS A 137 -15.84 4.51 13.65
N PHE A 138 -17.05 3.98 13.42
CA PHE A 138 -18.18 4.80 12.95
C PHE A 138 -19.40 4.82 13.89
N SER A 139 -19.39 4.06 14.99
CA SER A 139 -20.50 4.06 15.96
C SER A 139 -20.37 5.12 17.04
N GLY A 140 -19.27 5.87 17.06
CA GLY A 140 -19.07 6.97 18.00
C GLY A 140 -20.13 8.07 17.85
N THR A 141 -20.52 8.69 18.97
CA THR A 141 -21.46 9.83 19.00
C THR A 141 -20.75 11.18 19.04
N ARG A 142 -19.41 11.19 19.18
CA ARG A 142 -18.57 12.38 19.29
C ARG A 142 -17.49 12.36 18.22
N PHE A 143 -17.34 13.48 17.53
CA PHE A 143 -16.33 13.75 16.51
C PHE A 143 -15.77 15.15 16.74
N GLY A 144 -14.58 15.44 16.21
CA GLY A 144 -13.84 16.68 16.44
C GLY A 144 -12.60 16.49 17.33
N ARG A 145 -12.10 15.26 17.49
CA ARG A 145 -10.85 15.05 18.23
C ARG A 145 -9.69 15.70 17.47
N GLY A 146 -8.83 16.43 18.17
CA GLY A 146 -7.63 17.01 17.57
C GLY A 146 -6.62 15.94 17.14
N PHE A 147 -5.83 16.20 16.11
CA PHE A 147 -4.84 15.24 15.61
C PHE A 147 -3.76 14.86 16.63
N SER A 148 -3.39 15.77 17.52
CA SER A 148 -2.46 15.47 18.63
C SER A 148 -2.99 14.42 19.61
N GLU A 149 -4.32 14.24 19.66
CA GLU A 149 -5.00 13.22 20.46
C GLU A 149 -5.37 11.97 19.63
N GLY A 150 -4.93 11.93 18.37
CA GLY A 150 -5.13 10.85 17.40
C GLY A 150 -6.10 11.19 16.27
N GLY A 151 -7.04 12.09 16.49
CA GLY A 151 -8.16 12.29 15.56
C GLY A 151 -9.24 11.21 15.68
N ASP A 152 -10.29 11.31 14.87
CA ASP A 152 -11.47 10.45 15.02
C ASP A 152 -11.38 9.15 14.21
N VAL A 153 -10.89 9.22 12.97
CA VAL A 153 -10.89 8.07 12.05
C VAL A 153 -9.52 7.91 11.41
N HIS A 154 -8.95 6.71 11.46
CA HIS A 154 -7.69 6.38 10.80
C HIS A 154 -7.96 5.44 9.62
N VAL A 155 -7.43 5.77 8.45
CA VAL A 155 -7.55 4.99 7.22
C VAL A 155 -6.25 4.93 6.47
N ALA A 156 -6.06 3.86 5.71
CA ALA A 156 -4.94 3.68 4.80
C ALA A 156 -5.45 3.57 3.35
N VAL A 157 -4.68 4.12 2.41
CA VAL A 157 -4.96 4.09 0.97
C VAL A 157 -3.75 3.54 0.24
N ASP A 158 -3.97 2.64 -0.71
CA ASP A 158 -2.95 2.16 -1.63
C ASP A 158 -3.61 1.62 -2.93
N CYS A 159 -2.81 1.51 -4.00
CA CYS A 159 -3.19 0.99 -5.31
C CYS A 159 -2.42 -0.28 -5.68
N ASN A 160 -3.16 -1.34 -6.02
CA ASN A 160 -2.58 -2.60 -6.47
C ASN A 160 -2.66 -2.77 -7.99
N PHE A 161 -1.49 -2.71 -8.63
CA PHE A 161 -1.29 -2.90 -10.07
C PHE A 161 -1.08 -4.38 -10.47
N ASN A 162 -1.47 -5.35 -9.64
CA ASN A 162 -1.58 -6.75 -10.09
C ASN A 162 -3.02 -7.11 -10.49
N GLN A 163 -4.00 -6.31 -10.06
CA GLN A 163 -5.45 -6.50 -10.25
C GLN A 163 -5.97 -6.06 -11.64
N HIS A 164 -5.22 -6.37 -12.69
CA HIS A 164 -5.55 -6.04 -14.08
C HIS A 164 -6.79 -6.79 -14.59
N HIS A 165 -7.58 -6.13 -15.43
CA HIS A 165 -8.66 -6.76 -16.22
C HIS A 165 -8.32 -6.73 -17.71
N ARG A 166 -8.42 -7.88 -18.39
CA ARG A 166 -8.12 -7.98 -19.83
C ARG A 166 -9.29 -7.43 -20.63
N THR A 167 -9.02 -6.49 -21.53
CA THR A 167 -10.02 -5.98 -22.48
C THR A 167 -10.63 -7.10 -23.33
N SER A 168 -9.86 -8.15 -23.63
CA SER A 168 -10.33 -9.32 -24.39
C SER A 168 -11.33 -10.21 -23.64
N ALA A 169 -11.48 -10.07 -22.33
CA ALA A 169 -12.48 -10.79 -21.54
C ALA A 169 -13.91 -10.24 -21.77
N GLY A 170 -14.02 -9.01 -22.29
CA GLY A 170 -15.28 -8.36 -22.63
C GLY A 170 -16.14 -7.99 -21.42
N ASP A 171 -17.39 -7.62 -21.66
CA ASP A 171 -18.37 -7.32 -20.61
C ASP A 171 -19.57 -8.29 -20.68
N CYS A 172 -20.38 -8.31 -19.63
CA CYS A 172 -21.64 -9.07 -19.57
C CYS A 172 -22.82 -8.14 -19.27
N PRO A 173 -24.07 -8.58 -19.49
CA PRO A 173 -25.24 -7.77 -19.14
C PRO A 173 -25.25 -7.38 -17.67
N HIS A 174 -25.74 -6.18 -17.37
CA HIS A 174 -25.87 -5.69 -15.99
C HIS A 174 -26.78 -6.60 -15.15
N PHE A 175 -26.37 -6.85 -13.90
CA PHE A 175 -27.08 -7.74 -12.97
C PHE A 175 -26.85 -7.43 -11.48
N TYR A 176 -25.94 -6.51 -11.16
CA TYR A 176 -25.47 -6.26 -9.80
C TYR A 176 -24.97 -4.83 -9.66
N ASP A 177 -25.32 -4.20 -8.55
CA ASP A 177 -24.84 -2.89 -8.14
C ASP A 177 -23.82 -3.06 -7.00
N PRO A 178 -22.56 -2.63 -7.19
CA PRO A 178 -21.51 -2.82 -6.18
C PRO A 178 -21.74 -1.94 -4.94
N ARG A 179 -21.39 -2.48 -3.76
CA ARG A 179 -21.52 -1.79 -2.47
C ARG A 179 -20.22 -1.11 -2.02
N TYR A 180 -19.06 -1.69 -2.33
CA TYR A 180 -17.74 -1.22 -1.92
C TYR A 180 -17.00 -0.50 -3.03
N ILE A 181 -17.31 -0.79 -4.30
CA ILE A 181 -16.61 -0.23 -5.44
C ILE A 181 -17.31 1.05 -5.93
N LEU A 182 -16.57 2.16 -5.97
CA LEU A 182 -17.03 3.45 -6.50
C LEU A 182 -17.29 3.35 -8.01
N SER A 183 -18.27 4.11 -8.47
CA SER A 183 -18.50 4.27 -9.89
C SER A 183 -17.37 5.07 -10.55
N LYS A 184 -17.14 4.82 -11.84
CA LYS A 184 -16.19 5.61 -12.64
C LYS A 184 -16.50 7.12 -12.59
N HIS A 185 -17.79 7.47 -12.59
CA HIS A 185 -18.24 8.85 -12.49
C HIS A 185 -17.77 9.53 -11.21
N GLU A 186 -17.91 8.88 -10.04
CA GLU A 186 -17.44 9.43 -8.77
C GLU A 186 -15.92 9.68 -8.75
N VAL A 187 -15.15 8.80 -9.39
CA VAL A 187 -13.68 8.94 -9.51
C VAL A 187 -13.30 10.05 -10.48
N ASP A 188 -13.96 10.13 -11.64
CA ASP A 188 -13.70 11.16 -12.64
C ASP A 188 -14.06 12.56 -12.12
N GLU A 189 -15.15 12.69 -11.35
CA GLU A 189 -15.50 13.95 -10.67
C GLU A 189 -14.41 14.43 -9.70
N ALA A 190 -13.80 13.50 -8.95
CA ALA A 190 -12.67 13.84 -8.09
C ALA A 190 -11.47 14.33 -8.92
N GLY A 191 -11.21 13.69 -10.07
CA GLY A 191 -10.19 14.14 -11.03
C GLY A 191 -10.44 15.58 -11.51
N VAL A 192 -11.66 15.88 -11.93
CA VAL A 192 -12.06 17.24 -12.36
C VAL A 192 -11.87 18.26 -11.23
N ARG A 193 -12.23 17.91 -9.99
CA ARG A 193 -12.02 18.80 -8.83
C ARG A 193 -10.53 19.10 -8.60
N ILE A 194 -9.67 18.09 -8.72
CA ILE A 194 -8.21 18.26 -8.59
C ILE A 194 -7.69 19.19 -9.70
N GLU A 195 -8.09 18.96 -10.95
CA GLU A 195 -7.69 19.82 -12.08
C GLU A 195 -8.12 21.27 -11.88
N ILE A 196 -9.36 21.51 -11.43
CA ILE A 196 -9.85 22.86 -11.12
C ILE A 196 -9.01 23.49 -10.00
N ALA A 197 -8.73 22.75 -8.93
CA ALA A 197 -7.94 23.24 -7.79
C ALA A 197 -6.49 23.58 -8.20
N CYS A 198 -5.88 22.76 -9.06
CA CYS A 198 -4.54 23.00 -9.61
C CYS A 198 -4.52 24.23 -10.55
N ASN A 199 -5.54 24.39 -11.39
CA ASN A 199 -5.64 25.49 -12.36
C ASN A 199 -6.02 26.84 -11.73
N ALA A 200 -6.71 26.83 -10.59
CA ALA A 200 -7.13 28.05 -9.89
C ALA A 200 -5.95 28.88 -9.34
N GLY A 201 -4.71 28.36 -9.39
CA GLY A 201 -3.50 29.13 -9.08
C GLY A 201 -3.46 29.66 -7.64
N THR A 202 -4.25 29.08 -6.73
CA THR A 202 -4.18 29.38 -5.30
C THR A 202 -2.77 29.10 -4.84
N LYS A 203 -1.94 30.15 -4.75
CA LYS A 203 -0.65 30.10 -4.08
C LYS A 203 -0.91 29.57 -2.68
N LYS A 204 -0.58 28.30 -2.48
CA LYS A 204 -0.66 27.69 -1.16
C LYS A 204 0.14 28.58 -0.21
N ASN A 205 -0.48 29.08 0.85
CA ASN A 205 0.27 29.58 2.02
C ASN A 205 0.80 28.36 2.78
N TYR A 206 1.54 27.49 2.08
CA TYR A 206 2.11 26.27 2.62
C TYR A 206 3.54 26.58 3.01
N SER A 207 3.81 26.55 4.31
CA SER A 207 5.17 26.44 4.82
C SER A 207 5.57 24.96 4.75
N PRO A 208 6.45 24.56 3.82
CA PRO A 208 6.85 23.17 3.74
C PRO A 208 7.50 22.74 5.05
N LYS A 209 6.95 21.67 5.67
CA LYS A 209 7.47 21.10 6.93
C LYS A 209 8.85 20.47 6.75
N ILE A 210 9.21 20.15 5.50
CA ILE A 210 10.45 19.50 5.08
C ILE A 210 11.02 20.31 3.91
N PRO A 211 12.34 20.38 3.72
CA PRO A 211 12.92 21.05 2.55
C PRO A 211 12.43 20.44 1.23
N ASP A 212 12.11 21.29 0.24
CA ASP A 212 11.63 20.85 -1.09
C ASP A 212 12.57 19.85 -1.77
N ILE A 213 13.88 19.95 -1.51
CA ILE A 213 14.89 19.02 -2.02
C ILE A 213 14.65 17.58 -1.54
N ALA A 214 14.28 17.39 -0.27
CA ALA A 214 14.01 16.05 0.27
C ALA A 214 12.78 15.43 -0.39
N VAL A 215 11.77 16.27 -0.62
CA VAL A 215 10.54 15.90 -1.32
C VAL A 215 10.85 15.52 -2.77
N ASP A 216 11.68 16.30 -3.47
CA ASP A 216 12.09 16.02 -4.85
C ASP A 216 12.98 14.77 -4.97
N GLU A 217 13.84 14.49 -3.98
CA GLU A 217 14.63 13.26 -3.91
C GLU A 217 13.76 12.03 -3.65
N ASP A 218 12.77 12.15 -2.75
CA ASP A 218 11.75 11.12 -2.54
C ASP A 218 11.00 10.84 -3.85
N LYS A 219 10.60 11.88 -4.61
CA LYS A 219 9.87 11.70 -5.89
C LYS A 219 10.67 10.89 -6.90
N LYS A 220 11.98 11.11 -6.94
CA LYS A 220 12.88 10.37 -7.84
C LYS A 220 13.16 8.95 -7.38
N SER A 221 12.99 8.67 -6.09
CA SER A 221 13.31 7.36 -5.50
C SER A 221 12.09 6.43 -5.42
N PHE A 222 10.88 6.98 -5.35
CA PHE A 222 9.63 6.22 -5.26
C PHE A 222 8.94 6.11 -6.62
N ASP A 223 8.92 4.91 -7.19
CA ASP A 223 8.22 4.59 -8.44
C ASP A 223 6.70 4.83 -8.37
N ALA A 224 6.11 4.90 -7.17
CA ALA A 224 4.70 5.25 -6.96
C ALA A 224 4.42 6.76 -7.13
N ALA A 225 5.43 7.62 -6.96
CA ALA A 225 5.28 9.07 -7.09
C ALA A 225 5.40 9.57 -8.55
N ASP A 226 5.82 8.72 -9.49
CA ASP A 226 5.91 9.06 -10.91
C ASP A 226 4.59 8.77 -11.63
N GLU A 227 3.67 9.76 -11.61
CA GLU A 227 2.37 9.70 -12.29
C GLU A 227 2.48 9.43 -13.81
N LYS A 228 3.64 9.68 -14.42
CA LYS A 228 3.87 9.55 -15.87
C LYS A 228 4.41 8.19 -16.27
N LYS A 229 4.80 7.34 -15.31
CA LYS A 229 5.33 6.00 -15.59
C LYS A 229 4.17 5.06 -15.87
N GLU A 230 3.98 4.67 -17.14
CA GLU A 230 3.07 3.60 -17.52
C GLU A 230 3.53 2.28 -16.87
N LYS A 231 2.91 1.91 -15.75
CA LYS A 231 3.13 0.61 -15.09
C LYS A 231 2.58 -0.57 -15.92
N THR A 232 1.76 -0.29 -16.93
CA THR A 232 1.16 -1.28 -17.83
C THR A 232 1.19 -0.81 -19.29
N HIS A 233 1.55 -1.72 -20.21
CA HIS A 233 1.52 -1.45 -21.65
C HIS A 233 0.09 -1.19 -22.14
N GLY A 234 -0.14 -0.05 -22.80
CA GLY A 234 -1.45 0.38 -23.26
C GLY A 234 -2.18 -0.62 -24.16
N GLY A 235 -3.50 -0.76 -23.95
CA GLY A 235 -4.43 -1.46 -24.85
C GLY A 235 -4.71 -2.94 -24.57
N ARG A 236 -3.96 -3.60 -23.68
CA ARG A 236 -4.24 -5.00 -23.25
C ARG A 236 -5.25 -5.07 -22.10
N TYR A 237 -5.26 -4.03 -21.27
CA TYR A 237 -6.06 -3.95 -20.05
C TYR A 237 -6.90 -2.68 -20.10
N ASP A 238 -8.17 -2.80 -19.72
CA ASP A 238 -9.12 -1.69 -19.52
C ASP A 238 -9.11 -1.21 -18.06
N ASP A 239 -8.95 -2.12 -17.08
CA ASP A 239 -8.53 -1.80 -15.72
C ASP A 239 -7.05 -2.15 -15.53
N THR A 240 -6.22 -1.16 -15.19
CA THR A 240 -4.78 -1.27 -14.91
C THR A 240 -4.47 -1.47 -13.43
N GLY A 241 -5.49 -1.54 -12.56
CA GLY A 241 -5.30 -1.83 -11.14
C GLY A 241 -6.56 -1.66 -10.30
N LEU A 242 -6.38 -1.68 -8.99
CA LEU A 242 -7.44 -1.50 -8.00
C LEU A 242 -6.92 -0.67 -6.82
N ALA A 243 -7.56 0.46 -6.55
CA ALA A 243 -7.31 1.26 -5.36
C ALA A 243 -8.23 0.82 -4.22
N ALA A 244 -7.74 0.85 -2.98
CA ALA A 244 -8.56 0.57 -1.80
C ALA A 244 -8.31 1.55 -0.67
N LEU A 245 -9.35 1.75 0.13
CA LEU A 245 -9.35 2.46 1.40
C LEU A 245 -9.75 1.48 2.50
N VAL A 246 -8.87 1.29 3.48
CA VAL A 246 -9.05 0.35 4.60
C VAL A 246 -8.94 1.11 5.91
N CYS A 247 -9.78 0.81 6.90
CA CYS A 247 -9.68 1.45 8.21
C CYS A 247 -8.54 0.86 9.04
N HIS A 248 -8.17 1.51 10.14
CA HIS A 248 -7.13 1.02 11.05
C HIS A 248 -7.40 -0.38 11.66
N HIS A 249 -8.66 -0.83 11.65
CA HIS A 249 -9.04 -2.18 12.08
C HIS A 249 -8.96 -3.22 10.96
N ASP A 250 -8.26 -2.90 9.86
CA ASP A 250 -8.12 -3.72 8.65
C ASP A 250 -9.44 -3.96 7.88
N VAL A 251 -10.54 -3.27 8.23
CA VAL A 251 -11.82 -3.41 7.52
C VAL A 251 -11.80 -2.62 6.21
N PRO A 252 -12.02 -3.25 5.05
CA PRO A 252 -12.10 -2.53 3.78
C PRO A 252 -13.36 -1.66 3.72
N LEU A 253 -13.18 -0.41 3.32
CA LEU A 253 -14.25 0.58 3.26
C LEU A 253 -14.71 0.80 1.83
N PHE A 254 -13.81 1.24 0.95
CA PHE A 254 -14.14 1.61 -0.43
C PHE A 254 -13.03 1.18 -1.38
N LEU A 255 -13.40 0.88 -2.62
CA LEU A 255 -12.50 0.50 -3.69
C LEU A 255 -12.79 1.32 -4.95
N ALA A 256 -11.79 1.48 -5.81
CA ALA A 256 -11.97 2.08 -7.14
C ALA A 256 -11.12 1.34 -8.16
N ASN A 257 -11.67 1.10 -9.35
CA ASN A 257 -10.87 0.61 -10.47
C ASN A 257 -9.89 1.70 -10.91
N VAL A 258 -8.65 1.30 -11.19
CA VAL A 258 -7.66 2.15 -11.83
C VAL A 258 -7.78 1.90 -13.33
N ASP A 259 -8.26 2.89 -14.09
CA ASP A 259 -8.58 2.77 -15.52
C ASP A 259 -7.74 3.71 -16.40
N THR A 260 -6.95 4.59 -15.78
CA THR A 260 -5.98 5.45 -16.45
C THR A 260 -4.54 5.07 -16.04
N PRO A 261 -3.54 5.30 -16.91
CA PRO A 261 -2.15 5.09 -16.56
C PRO A 261 -1.70 5.88 -15.32
N GLY A 262 -0.84 5.24 -14.52
CA GLY A 262 -0.22 5.81 -13.33
C GLY A 262 -1.10 5.75 -12.08
N GLU A 263 -0.47 5.92 -10.92
CA GLU A 263 -1.18 6.13 -9.65
C GLU A 263 -1.62 7.59 -9.55
N GLN A 264 -2.68 7.93 -10.28
CA GLN A 264 -3.23 9.28 -10.20
C GLN A 264 -3.85 9.50 -8.82
N GLN A 265 -3.53 10.62 -8.18
CA GLN A 265 -4.06 10.99 -6.87
C GLN A 265 -5.60 11.02 -6.81
N LYS A 266 -6.27 11.15 -7.96
CA LYS A 266 -7.74 11.12 -8.08
C LYS A 266 -8.37 9.90 -7.40
N TYR A 267 -7.72 8.74 -7.41
CA TYR A 267 -8.27 7.53 -6.78
C TYR A 267 -8.29 7.68 -5.26
N ALA A 268 -7.18 8.11 -4.66
CA ALA A 268 -7.10 8.38 -3.22
C ALA A 268 -8.11 9.47 -2.81
N VAL A 269 -8.18 10.57 -3.55
CA VAL A 269 -9.12 11.66 -3.29
C VAL A 269 -10.57 11.18 -3.38
N ALA A 270 -10.95 10.43 -4.41
CA ALA A 270 -12.32 9.92 -4.55
C ALA A 270 -12.72 9.01 -3.38
N LEU A 271 -11.82 8.14 -2.93
CA LEU A 271 -12.07 7.24 -1.80
C LEU A 271 -12.23 8.02 -0.49
N ILE A 272 -11.37 9.02 -0.25
CA ILE A 272 -11.42 9.86 0.94
C ILE A 272 -12.66 10.76 0.92
N ASP A 273 -13.02 11.34 -0.22
CA ASP A 273 -14.24 12.13 -0.40
C ASP A 273 -15.48 11.30 -0.09
N LYS A 274 -15.52 10.04 -0.58
CA LYS A 274 -16.60 9.13 -0.27
C LYS A 274 -16.70 8.89 1.23
N LEU A 275 -15.59 8.60 1.90
CA LEU A 275 -15.56 8.45 3.36
C LEU A 275 -16.04 9.72 4.08
N ALA A 276 -15.51 10.89 3.70
CA ALA A 276 -15.84 12.16 4.32
C ALA A 276 -17.34 12.50 4.16
N SER A 277 -17.97 12.11 3.04
CA SER A 277 -19.42 12.27 2.84
C SER A 277 -20.28 11.45 3.82
N HIS A 278 -19.71 10.40 4.41
CA HIS A 278 -20.35 9.57 5.42
C HIS A 278 -20.02 9.97 6.86
N LEU A 279 -19.21 11.02 7.06
CA LEU A 279 -18.78 11.52 8.36
C LEU A 279 -19.31 12.94 8.61
N PRO A 280 -19.45 13.35 9.88
CA PRO A 280 -19.84 14.72 10.19
C PRO A 280 -18.73 15.69 9.80
N ALA A 281 -19.10 16.94 9.54
CA ALA A 281 -18.14 17.96 9.15
C ALA A 281 -17.05 18.25 10.19
N ALA A 282 -17.30 17.94 11.46
CA ALA A 282 -16.31 18.08 12.53
C ALA A 282 -15.31 16.92 12.60
N ALA A 283 -15.54 15.80 11.91
CA ALA A 283 -14.69 14.62 12.02
C ALA A 283 -13.29 14.88 11.44
N SER A 284 -12.28 14.53 12.23
CA SER A 284 -10.88 14.53 11.82
C SER A 284 -10.46 13.15 11.33
N ILE A 285 -9.74 13.09 10.21
CA ILE A 285 -9.36 11.83 9.56
C ILE A 285 -7.84 11.80 9.38
N ALA A 286 -7.20 10.77 9.93
CA ALA A 286 -5.80 10.44 9.67
C ALA A 286 -5.72 9.50 8.46
N VAL A 287 -5.01 9.92 7.42
CA VAL A 287 -4.84 9.17 6.18
C VAL A 287 -3.39 8.70 6.08
N LEU A 288 -3.20 7.39 6.05
CA LEU A 288 -1.92 6.77 5.77
C LEU A 288 -1.84 6.49 4.27
N TYR A 289 -0.92 7.15 3.59
CA TYR A 289 -0.73 7.04 2.15
C TYR A 289 0.76 7.12 1.83
N ASP A 290 1.25 6.22 0.98
CA ASP A 290 2.68 6.10 0.70
C ASP A 290 3.26 7.42 0.16
N ILE A 291 2.50 8.09 -0.69
CA ILE A 291 2.87 9.39 -1.26
C ILE A 291 2.18 10.56 -0.51
N GLY A 292 1.69 10.33 0.71
CA GLY A 292 1.03 11.33 1.55
C GLY A 292 1.94 12.48 2.00
N CYS A 293 3.25 12.33 1.85
CA CYS A 293 4.22 13.40 2.08
C CYS A 293 4.19 14.51 1.01
N TYR A 294 3.53 14.24 -0.14
CA TYR A 294 3.29 15.23 -1.18
C TYR A 294 1.96 15.93 -0.95
N ASP A 295 2.02 17.17 -0.47
CA ASP A 295 0.83 17.98 -0.28
C ASP A 295 0.30 18.50 -1.63
N ILE A 296 -0.67 17.79 -2.23
CA ILE A 296 -1.41 18.21 -3.43
C ILE A 296 -2.94 18.10 -3.22
N PHE A 297 -3.40 17.74 -2.03
CA PHE A 297 -4.83 17.60 -1.75
C PHE A 297 -5.58 18.96 -1.76
N PRO A 298 -6.85 19.00 -2.19
CA PRO A 298 -7.64 20.23 -2.20
C PRO A 298 -7.76 20.85 -0.79
N PRO A 299 -7.67 22.19 -0.64
CA PRO A 299 -7.70 22.86 0.66
C PRO A 299 -8.90 22.49 1.55
N MET A 300 -10.07 22.28 0.94
CA MET A 300 -11.31 21.92 1.64
C MET A 300 -11.25 20.55 2.35
N LEU A 301 -10.42 19.63 1.85
CA LEU A 301 -10.14 18.35 2.50
C LEU A 301 -9.07 18.52 3.57
N THR A 302 -8.00 19.28 3.29
CA THR A 302 -6.83 19.38 4.17
C THR A 302 -7.11 19.90 5.58
N GLU A 303 -8.16 20.70 5.81
CA GLU A 303 -8.49 21.18 7.17
C GLU A 303 -8.92 20.06 8.13
N ARG A 304 -9.45 18.96 7.58
CA ARG A 304 -9.96 17.81 8.35
C ARG A 304 -9.09 16.57 8.20
N LEU A 305 -7.98 16.66 7.46
CA LEU A 305 -7.08 15.54 7.20
C LEU A 305 -5.71 15.77 7.82
N VAL A 306 -5.11 14.69 8.35
CA VAL A 306 -3.67 14.61 8.57
C VAL A 306 -3.13 13.46 7.74
N PHE A 307 -2.03 13.69 7.02
CA PHE A 307 -1.37 12.67 6.24
C PHE A 307 -0.16 12.11 6.99
N ALA A 308 0.03 10.81 6.87
CA ALA A 308 1.22 10.08 7.29
C ALA A 308 1.58 9.06 6.20
N THR A 309 2.82 8.64 6.15
CA THR A 309 3.24 7.48 5.35
C THR A 309 2.98 6.21 6.16
N SER A 310 2.55 5.12 5.55
CA SER A 310 2.49 3.81 6.24
C SER A 310 3.85 3.45 6.87
N ALA A 311 3.83 2.75 7.99
CA ALA A 311 5.00 2.59 8.86
C ALA A 311 6.14 1.85 8.17
N MET A 312 5.87 0.84 7.34
CA MET A 312 6.90 0.14 6.59
C MET A 312 7.42 0.99 5.44
N HIS A 313 6.52 1.62 4.68
CA HIS A 313 6.91 2.42 3.51
C HIS A 313 7.66 3.69 3.89
N SER A 314 7.42 4.24 5.09
CA SER A 314 8.14 5.41 5.61
C SER A 314 9.66 5.23 5.58
N TYR A 315 10.18 4.01 5.78
CA TYR A 315 11.61 3.74 5.73
C TYR A 315 12.23 3.92 4.34
N GLY A 316 11.42 3.87 3.27
CA GLY A 316 11.87 4.15 1.90
C GLY A 316 12.02 5.65 1.61
N HIS A 317 11.49 6.53 2.46
CA HIS A 317 11.62 7.97 2.31
C HIS A 317 12.90 8.51 2.95
N GLN A 318 13.30 9.73 2.57
CA GLN A 318 14.37 10.46 3.21
C GLN A 318 14.11 10.63 4.70
N TRP A 319 15.19 10.66 5.49
CA TRP A 319 15.10 10.77 6.95
C TRP A 319 14.29 11.99 7.41
N ALA A 320 14.43 13.14 6.74
CA ALA A 320 13.65 14.34 7.06
C ALA A 320 12.14 14.13 6.83
N CYS A 321 11.77 13.32 5.84
CA CYS A 321 10.39 12.92 5.57
C CYS A 321 9.87 11.94 6.62
N GLN A 322 10.68 10.97 7.02
CA GLN A 322 10.37 10.06 8.13
C GLN A 322 10.06 10.82 9.43
N LEU A 323 10.87 11.82 9.79
CA LEU A 323 10.65 12.61 11.01
C LEU A 323 9.30 13.32 11.05
N VAL A 324 8.71 13.65 9.89
CA VAL A 324 7.48 14.44 9.81
C VAL A 324 6.26 13.57 9.51
N TYR A 325 6.39 12.54 8.68
CA TYR A 325 5.28 11.74 8.16
C TYR A 325 5.28 10.28 8.63
N ASN A 326 6.29 9.81 9.38
CA ASN A 326 6.23 8.48 9.97
C ASN A 326 5.24 8.45 11.15
N PRO A 327 4.21 7.59 11.14
CA PRO A 327 3.16 7.55 12.16
C PRO A 327 3.69 7.16 13.54
N ARG A 328 4.87 6.54 13.63
CA ARG A 328 5.55 6.24 14.90
C ARG A 328 6.22 7.46 15.53
N LEU A 329 6.49 8.49 14.73
CA LEU A 329 7.16 9.72 15.14
C LEU A 329 6.19 10.91 15.19
N MET A 330 4.97 10.75 14.67
CA MET A 330 3.90 11.74 14.75
C MET A 330 3.10 11.59 16.04
N ASP A 331 2.82 12.73 16.67
CA ASP A 331 1.89 12.78 17.80
C ASP A 331 0.48 12.35 17.39
N GLY A 332 -0.18 11.60 18.27
CA GLY A 332 -1.57 11.14 18.12
C GLY A 332 -1.76 9.82 17.39
N LEU A 333 -0.93 9.46 16.39
CA LEU A 333 -1.14 8.24 15.59
C LEU A 333 -0.78 6.95 16.33
N GLY A 334 -0.05 7.05 17.44
CA GLY A 334 0.18 5.97 18.39
C GLY A 334 0.84 4.75 17.75
N LEU A 335 0.15 3.61 17.78
CA LEU A 335 0.65 2.36 17.20
C LEU A 335 0.10 2.02 15.81
N THR A 336 -0.55 2.98 15.15
CA THR A 336 -1.06 2.82 13.78
C THR A 336 0.08 2.50 12.82
N ASP A 337 -0.05 1.42 12.06
CA ASP A 337 0.94 1.02 11.05
C ASP A 337 0.54 1.41 9.63
N GLY A 338 -0.75 1.43 9.29
CA GLY A 338 -1.20 1.77 7.93
C GLY A 338 -1.10 0.62 6.93
N GLU A 339 -0.63 -0.56 7.35
CA GLU A 339 -0.37 -1.73 6.50
C GLU A 339 -1.65 -2.58 6.25
N GLY A 340 -2.82 -2.00 6.50
CA GLY A 340 -4.10 -2.72 6.39
C GLY A 340 -4.46 -3.04 4.94
N VAL A 341 -4.02 -2.20 4.00
CA VAL A 341 -4.32 -2.36 2.57
C VAL A 341 -3.53 -3.55 1.98
N GLU A 342 -2.33 -3.80 2.47
CA GLU A 342 -1.41 -4.86 2.07
C GLU A 342 -1.91 -6.22 2.58
N ARG A 343 -2.43 -6.25 3.82
CA ARG A 343 -3.13 -7.43 4.37
C ARG A 343 -4.37 -7.76 3.53
N PHE A 344 -5.11 -6.72 3.14
CA PHE A 344 -6.27 -6.84 2.26
C PHE A 344 -5.88 -7.36 0.87
N TRP A 345 -4.76 -6.89 0.28
CA TRP A 345 -4.23 -7.41 -0.97
C TRP A 345 -3.81 -8.87 -0.90
N SER A 346 -3.14 -9.26 0.18
CA SER A 346 -2.77 -10.66 0.42
C SER A 346 -4.00 -11.57 0.37
N CYS A 347 -5.11 -11.13 0.96
CA CYS A 347 -6.37 -11.89 0.95
C CYS A 347 -7.05 -11.93 -0.43
N LEU A 348 -6.90 -10.88 -1.24
CA LEU A 348 -7.45 -10.80 -2.61
C LEU A 348 -6.58 -11.50 -3.67
N GLN A 349 -5.34 -11.89 -3.34
CA GLN A 349 -4.39 -12.46 -4.31
C GLN A 349 -4.96 -13.64 -5.10
N LYS A 350 -5.72 -14.52 -4.44
CA LYS A 350 -6.35 -15.71 -5.05
C LYS A 350 -7.33 -15.36 -6.19
N LEU A 351 -7.89 -14.16 -6.18
CA LEU A 351 -8.84 -13.72 -7.19
C LEU A 351 -8.17 -13.14 -8.43
N ILE A 352 -6.90 -12.74 -8.37
CA ILE A 352 -6.22 -12.03 -9.47
C ILE A 352 -6.35 -12.78 -10.80
N GLY A 353 -6.05 -14.08 -10.83
CA GLY A 353 -6.14 -14.87 -12.06
C GLY A 353 -7.58 -15.01 -12.58
N ILE A 354 -8.54 -15.07 -11.65
CA ILE A 354 -9.97 -15.25 -11.93
C ILE A 354 -10.55 -13.97 -12.53
N THR A 355 -10.35 -12.85 -11.84
CA THR A 355 -10.91 -11.55 -12.18
C THR A 355 -10.29 -11.01 -13.46
N ARG A 356 -9.01 -11.28 -13.71
CA ARG A 356 -8.29 -10.85 -14.92
C ARG A 356 -8.90 -11.34 -16.23
N SER A 357 -9.54 -12.52 -16.22
CA SER A 357 -10.12 -13.15 -17.41
C SER A 357 -11.64 -13.32 -17.34
N SER A 358 -12.27 -12.80 -16.28
CA SER A 358 -13.73 -12.76 -16.16
C SER A 358 -14.29 -11.59 -16.94
N ALA A 359 -15.54 -11.64 -17.40
CA ALA A 359 -16.18 -10.45 -17.96
C ALA A 359 -16.18 -9.30 -16.94
N HIS A 360 -16.06 -8.05 -17.40
CA HIS A 360 -15.84 -6.89 -16.55
C HIS A 360 -16.83 -6.78 -15.37
N ARG A 361 -18.15 -6.80 -15.60
CA ARG A 361 -19.13 -6.78 -14.49
C ARG A 361 -19.12 -8.01 -13.59
N GLN A 362 -18.72 -9.17 -14.12
CA GLN A 362 -18.53 -10.37 -13.30
C GLN A 362 -17.33 -10.20 -12.35
N ARG A 363 -16.25 -9.57 -12.81
CA ARG A 363 -15.10 -9.19 -11.97
C ARG A 363 -15.55 -8.27 -10.84
N ILE A 364 -16.33 -7.22 -11.13
CA ILE A 364 -16.85 -6.29 -10.12
C ILE A 364 -17.64 -7.04 -9.04
N TYR A 365 -18.58 -7.90 -9.45
CA TYR A 365 -19.35 -8.72 -8.50
C TYR A 365 -18.45 -9.62 -7.63
N LEU A 366 -17.47 -10.31 -8.22
CA LEU A 366 -16.58 -11.20 -7.47
C LEU A 366 -15.71 -10.45 -6.47
N LEU A 367 -15.16 -9.30 -6.86
CA LEU A 367 -14.39 -8.44 -5.98
C LEU A 367 -15.28 -7.93 -4.83
N ASP A 368 -16.41 -7.30 -5.15
CA ASP A 368 -17.31 -6.71 -4.15
C ASP A 368 -17.83 -7.75 -3.14
N HIS A 369 -18.18 -8.95 -3.62
CA HIS A 369 -18.58 -10.06 -2.77
C HIS A 369 -17.46 -10.52 -1.84
N GLN A 370 -16.23 -10.66 -2.34
CA GLN A 370 -15.08 -11.03 -1.52
C GLN A 370 -14.77 -9.96 -0.47
N VAL A 371 -14.89 -8.68 -0.83
CA VAL A 371 -14.71 -7.57 0.10
C VAL A 371 -15.75 -7.62 1.21
N ALA A 372 -17.02 -7.85 0.88
CA ALA A 372 -18.09 -8.00 1.86
C ALA A 372 -17.84 -9.16 2.84
N PHE A 373 -17.40 -10.32 2.32
CA PHE A 373 -17.03 -11.48 3.13
C PHE A 373 -15.88 -11.18 4.10
N MET A 374 -14.81 -10.52 3.62
CA MET A 374 -13.67 -10.14 4.46
C MET A 374 -14.09 -9.12 5.53
N ALA A 375 -14.85 -8.09 5.15
CA ALA A 375 -15.35 -7.09 6.09
C ALA A 375 -16.23 -7.73 7.18
N LYS A 376 -17.07 -8.72 6.83
CA LYS A 376 -17.83 -9.50 7.81
C LYS A 376 -16.92 -10.28 8.76
N SER A 377 -15.96 -11.03 8.22
CA SER A 377 -15.04 -11.84 9.02
C SER A 377 -14.22 -11.00 10.01
N ILE A 378 -13.74 -9.84 9.58
CA ILE A 378 -12.98 -8.91 10.43
C ILE A 378 -13.88 -8.27 11.49
N ARG A 379 -15.11 -7.90 11.14
CA ARG A 379 -16.09 -7.39 12.12
C ARG A 379 -16.40 -8.42 13.22
N GLU A 380 -16.54 -9.69 12.86
CA GLU A 380 -16.83 -10.77 13.83
C GLU A 380 -15.68 -10.99 14.83
N ASP A 381 -14.41 -10.84 14.41
CA ASP A 381 -13.23 -10.92 15.31
C ASP A 381 -12.82 -9.57 15.91
N LEU A 382 -13.56 -8.48 15.67
CA LEU A 382 -13.15 -7.13 16.06
C LEU A 382 -12.90 -6.99 17.57
N GLY A 383 -13.73 -7.62 18.41
CA GLY A 383 -13.52 -7.63 19.86
C GLY A 383 -12.24 -8.35 20.28
N GLY A 384 -11.94 -9.50 19.64
CA GLY A 384 -10.70 -10.24 19.86
C GLY A 384 -9.48 -9.44 19.40
N TRP A 385 -9.58 -8.77 18.26
CA TRP A 385 -8.54 -7.87 17.75
C TRP A 385 -8.25 -6.73 18.73
N ILE A 386 -9.28 -6.04 19.24
CA ILE A 386 -9.12 -4.93 20.19
C ILE A 386 -8.44 -5.42 21.47
N HIS A 387 -8.91 -6.56 22.02
CA HIS A 387 -8.31 -7.14 23.22
C HIS A 387 -6.82 -7.44 23.03
N ARG A 388 -6.43 -8.05 21.90
CA ARG A 388 -5.02 -8.31 21.57
C ARG A 388 -4.20 -7.02 21.44
N LYS A 389 -4.76 -5.97 20.82
CA LYS A 389 -4.06 -4.68 20.66
C LYS A 389 -3.85 -3.97 22.00
N VAL A 390 -4.80 -4.06 22.93
CA VAL A 390 -4.63 -3.49 24.28
C VAL A 390 -3.56 -4.27 25.06
N GLN A 391 -3.69 -5.59 25.15
CA GLN A 391 -2.78 -6.44 25.93
C GLN A 391 -1.35 -6.45 25.36
N GLU A 392 -1.21 -6.82 24.09
CA GLU A 392 0.12 -6.97 23.47
C GLU A 392 0.69 -5.62 23.01
N GLY A 393 -0.16 -4.75 22.47
CA GLY A 393 0.26 -3.49 21.87
C GLY A 393 0.48 -2.39 22.91
N VAL A 394 -0.47 -2.15 23.80
CA VAL A 394 -0.39 -1.05 24.76
C VAL A 394 0.31 -1.47 26.04
N GLU A 395 -0.17 -2.50 26.73
CA GLU A 395 0.35 -2.87 28.05
C GLU A 395 1.77 -3.43 27.96
N LYS A 396 2.02 -4.47 27.15
CA LYS A 396 3.34 -5.09 27.06
C LYS A 396 4.40 -4.18 26.43
N LYS A 397 4.11 -3.53 25.28
CA LYS A 397 5.08 -2.60 24.68
C LYS A 397 5.26 -1.36 25.54
N GLY A 398 4.20 -0.88 26.21
CA GLY A 398 4.28 0.21 27.18
C GLY A 398 5.24 -0.14 28.32
N ALA A 399 5.08 -1.31 28.94
CA ALA A 399 5.97 -1.77 30.01
C ALA A 399 7.43 -1.88 29.54
N LYS A 400 7.66 -2.44 28.35
CA LYS A 400 9.01 -2.49 27.75
C LYS A 400 9.59 -1.10 27.53
N ALA A 401 8.82 -0.18 26.94
CA ALA A 401 9.26 1.18 26.69
C ALA A 401 9.60 1.92 28.00
N HIS A 402 8.83 1.70 29.07
CA HIS A 402 9.15 2.26 30.38
C HIS A 402 10.45 1.68 30.94
N ALA A 403 10.67 0.37 30.86
CA ALA A 403 11.92 -0.25 31.29
C ALA A 403 13.14 0.27 30.49
N ASP A 404 12.98 0.45 29.17
CA ASP A 404 14.02 1.01 28.31
C ASP A 404 14.34 2.47 28.71
N LEU A 405 13.31 3.27 29.01
CA LEU A 405 13.46 4.66 29.50
C LEU A 405 14.09 4.73 30.89
N GLU A 406 13.77 3.81 31.80
CA GLU A 406 14.41 3.76 33.12
C GLU A 406 15.89 3.38 33.00
N SER A 407 16.23 2.45 32.10
CA SER A 407 17.60 2.00 31.87
C SER A 407 18.54 3.09 31.36
N CYS A 408 18.00 4.11 30.66
CA CYS A 408 18.82 5.20 30.12
C CYS A 408 19.31 6.18 31.20
N GLY A 409 18.70 6.16 32.40
CA GLY A 409 19.06 7.04 33.52
C GLY A 409 18.84 8.53 33.27
N LYS A 410 18.08 8.91 32.22
CA LYS A 410 17.72 10.30 31.90
C LYS A 410 16.23 10.53 32.16
N SER A 411 15.88 11.76 32.54
CA SER A 411 14.49 12.11 32.76
C SER A 411 13.73 12.23 31.43
N VAL A 412 12.45 11.84 31.41
CA VAL A 412 11.59 11.98 30.23
C VAL A 412 11.54 13.41 29.68
N PRO A 413 11.46 14.49 30.51
CA PRO A 413 11.51 15.86 30.00
C PRO A 413 12.83 16.18 29.27
N PHE A 414 13.96 15.68 29.77
CA PHE A 414 15.25 15.85 29.09
C PHE A 414 15.25 15.16 27.73
N LEU A 415 14.77 13.91 27.66
CA LEU A 415 14.69 13.17 26.40
C LEU A 415 13.76 13.84 25.38
N ARG A 416 12.62 14.38 25.83
CA ARG A 416 11.70 15.15 24.97
C ARG A 416 12.36 16.41 24.42
N GLN A 417 13.15 17.12 25.23
CA GLN A 417 13.91 18.28 24.76
C GLN A 417 14.95 17.88 23.72
N GLN A 418 15.73 16.83 23.98
CA GLN A 418 16.72 16.33 23.02
C GLN A 418 16.08 15.87 21.72
N TRP A 419 14.90 15.23 21.77
CA TRP A 419 14.13 14.87 20.60
C TRP A 419 13.67 16.10 19.81
N ALA A 420 13.17 17.13 20.48
CA ALA A 420 12.78 18.38 19.84
C ALA A 420 13.96 19.08 19.16
N ASP A 421 15.12 19.15 19.84
CA ASP A 421 16.35 19.73 19.30
C ASP A 421 16.83 18.95 18.05
N GLN A 422 16.78 17.62 18.10
CA GLN A 422 17.11 16.75 16.97
C GLN A 422 16.15 16.97 15.80
N HIS A 423 14.84 16.97 16.07
CA HIS A 423 13.80 17.16 15.05
C HIS A 423 13.99 18.50 14.34
N GLN A 424 14.15 19.58 15.10
CA GLN A 424 14.39 20.93 14.56
C GLN A 424 15.67 20.99 13.71
N THR A 425 16.76 20.37 14.18
CA THR A 425 18.04 20.38 13.46
C THR A 425 17.93 19.62 12.13
N GLN A 426 17.34 18.42 12.16
CA GLN A 426 17.31 17.50 11.03
C GLN A 426 16.21 17.80 10.00
N THR A 427 15.22 18.61 10.35
CA THR A 427 14.22 19.16 9.42
C THR A 427 14.62 20.53 8.86
N SER A 428 15.68 21.16 9.38
CA SER A 428 16.09 22.50 8.95
C SER A 428 16.65 22.53 7.51
N ILE A 429 16.11 23.45 6.70
CA ILE A 429 16.47 23.67 5.29
C ILE A 429 17.96 23.99 5.09
N ARG A 430 18.62 24.61 6.09
CA ARG A 430 20.02 25.02 6.00
C ARG A 430 21.01 23.86 6.00
N LEU A 431 20.71 22.77 6.73
CA LEU A 431 21.58 21.58 6.79
C LEU A 431 21.35 20.62 5.62
N HIS A 432 20.14 20.59 5.06
CA HIS A 432 19.81 19.70 3.95
C HIS A 432 20.36 20.18 2.62
N LYS A 433 20.39 21.51 2.40
CA LYS A 433 21.05 22.10 1.22
C LYS A 433 22.54 21.78 1.22
N SER A 434 23.17 21.79 2.39
CA SER A 434 24.58 21.46 2.56
C SER A 434 24.88 19.97 2.44
N THR A 435 24.03 19.07 2.94
CA THR A 435 24.20 17.61 2.74
C THR A 435 23.88 17.16 1.31
N CYS A 436 22.87 17.73 0.64
CA CYS A 436 22.58 17.45 -0.77
C CYS A 436 23.67 17.99 -1.70
N LEU A 437 24.22 19.19 -1.42
CA LEU A 437 25.39 19.70 -2.14
C LEU A 437 26.60 18.78 -1.94
N LEU A 438 26.86 18.34 -0.70
CA LEU A 438 27.90 17.36 -0.41
C LEU A 438 27.67 16.05 -1.15
N GLY A 439 26.44 15.55 -1.18
CA GLY A 439 26.06 14.33 -1.88
C GLY A 439 26.26 14.42 -3.39
N LYS A 440 25.91 15.56 -4.00
CA LYS A 440 26.16 15.80 -5.44
C LYS A 440 27.64 15.93 -5.77
N GLU A 441 28.41 16.59 -4.90
CA GLU A 441 29.87 16.67 -5.05
C GLU A 441 30.52 15.31 -4.85
N LEU A 442 30.03 14.50 -3.90
CA LEU A 442 30.50 13.13 -3.67
C LEU A 442 30.12 12.19 -4.82
N ASP A 443 28.90 12.27 -5.34
CA ASP A 443 28.45 11.48 -6.49
C ASP A 443 29.23 11.85 -7.76
N ALA A 444 29.59 13.13 -7.94
CA ALA A 444 30.48 13.56 -9.02
C ALA A 444 31.88 12.94 -8.88
N VAL A 445 32.42 12.90 -7.66
CA VAL A 445 33.70 12.24 -7.36
C VAL A 445 33.60 10.72 -7.57
N LEU A 446 32.54 10.07 -7.11
CA LEU A 446 32.31 8.64 -7.29
C LEU A 446 32.14 8.25 -8.76
N THR A 447 31.39 9.04 -9.53
CA THR A 447 31.21 8.81 -10.98
C THR A 447 32.53 8.99 -11.72
N SER A 448 33.36 9.96 -11.32
CA SER A 448 34.72 10.13 -11.85
C SER A 448 35.61 8.95 -11.48
N LEU A 449 35.59 8.49 -10.24
CA LEU A 449 36.37 7.33 -9.78
C LEU A 449 35.95 6.04 -10.49
N GLN A 450 34.66 5.84 -10.75
CA GLN A 450 34.16 4.69 -11.52
C GLN A 450 34.64 4.76 -12.97
N ALA A 451 34.56 5.92 -13.63
CA ALA A 451 35.10 6.11 -14.98
C ALA A 451 36.62 5.86 -15.04
N HIS A 452 37.35 6.20 -13.96
CA HIS A 452 38.77 5.87 -13.84
C HIS A 452 39.02 4.37 -13.66
N ALA A 453 38.23 3.67 -12.84
CA ALA A 453 38.31 2.23 -12.68
C ALA A 453 38.07 1.50 -14.02
N ASP A 454 37.05 1.91 -14.76
CA ASP A 454 36.72 1.35 -16.08
C ASP A 454 37.82 1.60 -17.11
N THR A 455 38.50 2.77 -17.03
CA THR A 455 39.65 3.10 -17.88
C THR A 455 40.86 2.21 -17.58
N VAL A 456 41.12 1.95 -16.30
CA VAL A 456 42.20 1.03 -15.86
C VAL A 456 41.90 -0.40 -16.28
N GLU A 457 40.66 -0.86 -16.10
CA GLU A 457 40.24 -2.20 -16.52
C GLU A 457 40.34 -2.37 -18.04
N SER A 458 39.92 -1.37 -18.82
CA SER A 458 40.08 -1.36 -20.28
C SER A 458 41.55 -1.43 -20.70
N ALA A 459 42.44 -0.71 -20.00
CA ALA A 459 43.88 -0.76 -20.25
C ALA A 459 44.47 -2.13 -19.90
N ILE A 460 44.06 -2.75 -18.79
CA ILE A 460 44.47 -4.11 -18.41
C ILE A 460 44.02 -5.12 -19.46
N GLN A 461 42.76 -5.05 -19.92
CA GLN A 461 42.22 -5.93 -20.95
C GLN A 461 42.94 -5.75 -22.30
N ALA A 462 43.24 -4.51 -22.71
CA ALA A 462 44.03 -4.22 -23.90
C ALA A 462 45.44 -4.83 -23.81
N THR A 463 46.08 -4.72 -22.63
CA THR A 463 47.41 -5.28 -22.38
C THR A 463 47.38 -6.82 -22.39
N GLN A 464 46.36 -7.43 -21.79
CA GLN A 464 46.15 -8.89 -21.81
C GLN A 464 45.87 -9.42 -23.22
N THR A 465 45.14 -8.67 -24.03
CA THR A 465 44.85 -9.03 -25.43
C THR A 465 46.11 -8.94 -26.28
N ALA A 466 46.94 -7.90 -26.08
CA ALA A 466 48.24 -7.78 -26.72
C ALA A 466 49.17 -8.95 -26.33
N LEU A 467 49.20 -9.34 -25.05
CA LEU A 467 49.98 -10.49 -24.56
C LEU A 467 49.53 -11.84 -25.16
N LYS A 468 48.23 -12.04 -25.37
CA LYS A 468 47.69 -13.25 -26.01
C LYS A 468 47.99 -13.34 -27.50
N SER A 469 48.34 -12.23 -28.15
CA SER A 469 48.62 -12.16 -29.59
C SER A 469 50.09 -12.36 -29.98
N LEU A 470 51.03 -12.49 -29.03
CA LEU A 470 52.46 -12.71 -29.32
C LEU A 470 52.81 -14.20 -29.53
N PRO A 471 53.56 -14.56 -30.59
CA PRO A 471 54.07 -15.93 -30.77
C PRO A 471 55.13 -16.29 -29.73
N MET A 472 55.08 -17.54 -29.22
CA MET A 472 55.98 -18.07 -28.20
C MET A 472 57.40 -18.33 -28.73
N THR A 473 58.20 -17.29 -28.99
CA THR A 473 59.67 -17.40 -29.12
C THR A 473 60.35 -16.02 -29.12
N VAL A 474 60.24 -15.27 -28.02
CA VAL A 474 61.22 -14.20 -27.71
C VAL A 474 61.42 -14.11 -26.20
N SER A 475 62.67 -14.22 -25.76
CA SER A 475 63.11 -13.98 -24.39
C SER A 475 62.79 -12.53 -23.99
N GLN A 476 61.98 -12.40 -22.94
CA GLN A 476 61.56 -11.17 -22.25
C GLN A 476 61.15 -9.97 -23.11
N PRO A 477 59.86 -9.58 -23.11
CA PRO A 477 59.52 -8.17 -23.26
C PRO A 477 59.67 -7.53 -21.88
N ASN A 478 60.45 -6.45 -21.79
CA ASN A 478 60.38 -5.50 -20.68
C ASN A 478 58.91 -5.08 -20.51
N PHE A 479 58.23 -5.72 -19.57
CA PHE A 479 56.89 -5.32 -19.15
C PHE A 479 57.03 -3.89 -18.66
N ASN A 480 56.40 -2.94 -19.37
CA ASN A 480 56.64 -1.52 -19.12
C ASN A 480 55.86 -1.06 -17.88
N LEU A 481 56.27 -1.56 -16.71
CA LEU A 481 55.81 -1.16 -15.37
C LEU A 481 55.89 0.36 -15.18
N SER A 482 56.78 1.05 -15.91
CA SER A 482 56.89 2.50 -15.84
C SER A 482 55.66 3.21 -16.42
N GLN A 483 54.98 2.62 -17.40
CA GLN A 483 53.78 3.20 -18.00
C GLN A 483 52.54 3.00 -17.12
N LEU A 484 52.43 1.83 -16.48
CA LEU A 484 51.43 1.56 -15.45
C LEU A 484 51.66 2.39 -14.18
N SER A 485 52.91 2.56 -13.76
CA SER A 485 53.31 3.40 -12.63
C SER A 485 53.04 4.89 -12.92
N TYR A 486 53.30 5.35 -14.15
CA TYR A 486 52.99 6.72 -14.58
C TYR A 486 51.49 7.00 -14.57
N ILE A 487 50.66 6.07 -15.07
CA ILE A 487 49.20 6.18 -15.02
C ILE A 487 48.71 6.17 -13.57
N HIS A 488 49.25 5.30 -12.72
CA HIS A 488 48.93 5.26 -11.29
C HIS A 488 49.29 6.58 -10.58
N GLN A 489 50.45 7.16 -10.88
CA GLN A 489 50.89 8.41 -10.28
C GLN A 489 50.09 9.62 -10.78
N GLN A 490 49.66 9.61 -12.04
CA GLN A 490 48.74 10.61 -12.59
C GLN A 490 47.35 10.52 -11.94
N LEU A 491 46.87 9.30 -11.68
CA LEU A 491 45.62 9.03 -10.96
C LEU A 491 45.67 9.53 -9.51
N CYS A 492 46.75 9.22 -8.77
CA CYS A 492 46.91 9.72 -7.40
C CYS A 492 46.91 11.26 -7.35
N ASN A 493 47.61 11.92 -8.29
CA ASN A 493 47.63 13.38 -8.35
C ASN A 493 46.27 14.00 -8.71
N GLN A 494 45.46 13.36 -9.57
CA GLN A 494 44.11 13.82 -9.89
C GLN A 494 43.14 13.62 -8.72
N ILE A 495 43.28 12.51 -7.99
CA ILE A 495 42.54 12.26 -6.75
C ILE A 495 42.89 13.31 -5.70
N ASP A 496 44.17 13.61 -5.51
CA ASP A 496 44.63 14.65 -4.57
C ASP A 496 44.13 16.05 -4.96
N GLN A 497 44.05 16.37 -6.26
CA GLN A 497 43.48 17.63 -6.76
C GLN A 497 41.96 17.72 -6.55
N LEU A 498 41.23 16.62 -6.70
CA LEU A 498 39.79 16.54 -6.44
C LEU A 498 39.47 16.64 -4.94
N TYR A 499 40.30 16.02 -4.08
CA TYR A 499 40.18 16.18 -2.64
C TYR A 499 40.54 17.60 -2.17
N ALA A 500 41.48 18.27 -2.84
CA ALA A 500 41.81 19.67 -2.57
C ALA A 500 40.73 20.65 -3.08
N SER A 501 40.03 20.34 -4.16
CA SER A 501 38.95 21.19 -4.71
C SER A 501 37.64 21.08 -3.91
N LEU A 502 37.44 20.00 -3.17
CA LEU A 502 36.28 19.78 -2.28
C LEU A 502 36.17 20.79 -1.12
N ASN A 503 37.20 21.60 -0.86
CA ASN A 503 37.23 22.79 0.01
C ASN A 503 36.27 22.78 1.23
N VAL A 504 36.21 21.63 1.91
CA VAL A 504 35.19 21.30 2.93
C VAL A 504 35.23 22.30 4.10
N GLY A 505 36.41 22.87 4.38
CA GLY A 505 36.60 23.87 5.44
C GLY A 505 36.04 25.26 5.15
N GLN A 506 35.85 25.66 3.88
CA GLN A 506 35.23 26.95 3.54
C GLN A 506 33.72 26.85 3.35
N SER A 507 33.22 25.71 2.87
CA SER A 507 31.78 25.48 2.67
C SER A 507 31.04 25.13 3.97
N PHE A 508 31.73 24.54 4.96
CA PHE A 508 31.17 24.11 6.26
C PHE A 508 32.04 24.59 7.42
N PRO A 509 31.86 25.84 7.90
CA PRO A 509 32.68 26.40 8.99
C PRO A 509 32.56 25.60 10.30
N GLU A 510 31.50 24.83 10.48
CA GLU A 510 31.25 23.94 11.63
C GLU A 510 32.20 22.71 11.64
N LEU A 511 32.62 22.24 10.47
CA LEU A 511 33.52 21.10 10.30
C LEU A 511 35.01 21.51 10.32
N ALA A 512 35.30 22.80 10.24
CA ALA A 512 36.68 23.33 10.22
C ALA A 512 37.46 23.09 11.52
N SER A 513 36.76 22.85 12.64
CA SER A 513 37.37 22.56 13.94
C SER A 513 37.61 21.06 14.20
N LEU A 514 37.12 20.19 13.31
CA LEU A 514 37.19 18.74 13.48
C LEU A 514 38.38 18.15 12.71
N ASN A 515 38.94 17.07 13.25
CA ASN A 515 40.08 16.39 12.66
C ASN A 515 39.75 15.85 11.25
N ILE A 516 40.62 16.10 10.27
CA ILE A 516 40.46 15.64 8.87
C ILE A 516 40.19 14.14 8.78
N THR A 517 40.88 13.32 9.58
CA THR A 517 40.67 11.86 9.63
C THR A 517 39.28 11.50 10.14
N PHE A 518 38.73 12.28 11.07
CA PHE A 518 37.36 12.11 11.55
C PHE A 518 36.35 12.50 10.47
N VAL A 519 36.56 13.61 9.77
CA VAL A 519 35.69 14.04 8.65
C VAL A 519 35.72 13.04 7.49
N GLN A 520 36.90 12.51 7.15
CA GLN A 520 37.06 11.42 6.16
C GLN A 520 36.31 10.15 6.59
N THR A 521 36.44 9.75 7.85
CA THR A 521 35.72 8.58 8.38
C THR A 521 34.21 8.81 8.34
N LEU A 522 33.74 10.00 8.69
CA LEU A 522 32.32 10.36 8.65
C LEU A 522 31.75 10.29 7.23
N LEU A 523 32.49 10.80 6.23
CA LEU A 523 32.12 10.74 4.82
C LEU A 523 32.05 9.30 4.32
N LEU A 524 33.06 8.47 4.64
CA LEU A 524 33.09 7.05 4.28
C LEU A 524 31.94 6.26 4.93
N VAL A 525 31.58 6.58 6.18
CA VAL A 525 30.46 5.95 6.88
C VAL A 525 29.12 6.38 6.28
N CYS A 526 28.97 7.65 5.90
CA CYS A 526 27.79 8.14 5.19
C CYS A 526 27.63 7.44 3.83
N ASP A 527 28.72 7.29 3.07
CA ASP A 527 28.73 6.57 1.79
C ASP A 527 28.37 5.09 1.97
N LEU A 528 28.99 4.42 2.95
CA LEU A 528 28.68 3.03 3.27
C LEU A 528 27.21 2.87 3.68
N LYS A 529 26.66 3.80 4.48
CA LYS A 529 25.24 3.82 4.84
C LYS A 529 24.35 3.97 3.59
N MET A 530 24.64 4.93 2.72
CA MET A 530 23.87 5.15 1.49
C MET A 530 23.93 3.93 0.57
N ASN A 531 25.10 3.31 0.41
CA ASN A 531 25.26 2.09 -0.38
C ASN A 531 24.54 0.89 0.25
N ILE A 532 24.58 0.73 1.57
CA ILE A 532 23.80 -0.30 2.27
C ILE A 532 22.30 -0.03 2.11
N CYS A 533 21.84 1.22 2.22
CA CYS A 533 20.44 1.57 1.99
C CYS A 533 20.00 1.26 0.55
N LYS A 534 20.78 1.70 -0.46
CA LYS A 534 20.52 1.38 -1.88
C LYS A 534 20.48 -0.12 -2.12
N ARG A 535 21.43 -0.88 -1.55
CA ARG A 535 21.45 -2.34 -1.65
C ARG A 535 20.30 -3.00 -0.91
N ALA A 536 19.94 -2.53 0.28
CA ALA A 536 18.81 -3.07 1.05
C ALA A 536 17.49 -2.81 0.32
N ILE A 537 17.29 -1.60 -0.22
CA ILE A 537 16.14 -1.26 -1.08
C ILE A 537 16.13 -2.16 -2.32
N ALA A 538 17.27 -2.29 -3.01
CA ALA A 538 17.38 -3.20 -4.15
C ALA A 538 17.09 -4.66 -3.78
N THR A 539 17.51 -5.13 -2.60
CA THR A 539 17.23 -6.47 -2.06
C THR A 539 15.77 -6.66 -1.65
N PHE A 540 15.10 -5.60 -1.18
CA PHE A 540 13.64 -5.61 -0.97
C PHE A 540 12.89 -5.85 -2.29
N PHE A 541 13.38 -5.28 -3.38
CA PHE A 541 12.82 -5.44 -4.73
C PHE A 541 13.50 -6.57 -5.55
N GLU A 542 14.47 -7.29 -4.98
CA GLU A 542 15.21 -8.37 -5.66
C GLU A 542 14.29 -9.55 -5.95
N TRP A 543 13.27 -9.76 -5.12
CA TRP A 543 12.20 -10.71 -5.39
C TRP A 543 11.31 -10.29 -6.56
N ASP A 544 10.96 -9.01 -6.67
CA ASP A 544 10.22 -8.49 -7.83
C ASP A 544 11.04 -8.61 -9.12
N TRP A 545 12.35 -8.42 -9.04
CA TRP A 545 13.29 -8.62 -10.17
C TRP A 545 13.46 -10.09 -10.54
N LEU A 546 13.56 -11.00 -9.57
CA LEU A 546 13.63 -12.43 -9.81
C LEU A 546 12.32 -12.98 -10.38
N ASP A 547 11.17 -12.46 -9.94
CA ASP A 547 9.85 -12.79 -10.50
C ASP A 547 9.68 -12.24 -11.92
N GLN A 548 10.22 -11.07 -12.23
CA GLN A 548 10.28 -10.55 -13.61
C GLN A 548 11.20 -11.39 -14.50
N ALA A 549 12.37 -11.80 -14.00
CA ALA A 549 13.38 -12.53 -14.76
C ALA A 549 12.98 -14.00 -15.03
N THR A 550 12.15 -14.60 -14.18
CA THR A 550 11.68 -16.00 -14.34
C THR A 550 10.35 -16.12 -15.11
N GLY A 551 9.81 -15.00 -15.63
CA GLY A 551 8.51 -14.98 -16.32
C GLY A 551 7.31 -15.12 -15.35
N GLY A 552 7.53 -14.91 -14.06
CA GLY A 552 6.59 -15.12 -12.96
C GLY A 552 5.46 -14.09 -12.85
N CYS A 553 5.44 -13.04 -13.68
CA CYS A 553 4.36 -12.04 -13.73
C CYS A 553 2.95 -12.66 -13.93
N GLU A 554 2.88 -13.91 -14.40
CA GLU A 554 1.62 -14.63 -14.64
C GLU A 554 1.34 -15.84 -13.69
N GLN A 555 2.14 -16.12 -12.65
CA GLN A 555 1.91 -17.26 -11.75
C GLN A 555 1.56 -16.83 -10.31
N ALA A 556 0.37 -17.21 -9.83
CA ALA A 556 -0.04 -16.98 -8.44
C ALA A 556 0.79 -17.85 -7.49
N LEU A 557 1.44 -17.23 -6.50
CA LEU A 557 2.30 -17.90 -5.53
C LEU A 557 1.53 -19.00 -4.77
N GLY A 558 1.97 -20.25 -4.94
CA GLY A 558 1.51 -21.40 -4.18
C GLY A 558 2.24 -21.53 -2.84
N THR A 559 1.46 -21.59 -1.76
CA THR A 559 1.61 -22.13 -0.38
C THR A 559 2.92 -22.72 0.19
N LYS A 560 4.05 -22.82 -0.52
CA LYS A 560 5.28 -23.44 0.02
C LYS A 560 6.20 -22.52 0.82
N LEU A 561 5.94 -21.21 0.87
CA LEU A 561 6.85 -20.25 1.52
C LEU A 561 6.74 -20.21 3.06
N HIS A 562 5.76 -20.90 3.67
CA HIS A 562 5.59 -20.86 5.13
C HIS A 562 6.58 -21.76 5.91
N GLN A 563 7.41 -22.56 5.25
CA GLN A 563 8.29 -23.54 5.91
C GLN A 563 9.76 -23.13 6.05
N GLN A 564 10.21 -22.01 5.50
CA GLN A 564 11.65 -21.64 5.50
C GLN A 564 12.01 -20.40 6.33
N THR A 565 11.11 -19.91 7.18
CA THR A 565 11.44 -18.82 8.11
C THR A 565 11.10 -19.22 9.54
N ARG A 566 11.90 -20.15 10.07
CA ARG A 566 12.13 -20.29 11.51
C ARG A 566 13.62 -20.30 11.77
#